data_AF-A0A956HIT9-F1
#
_entry.id   AF-A0A956HIT9-F1
#
_cell.length_a   1.000
_cell.length_b   1.000
_cell.length_c   1.000
_cell.angle_alpha   90.00
_cell.angle_beta   90.00
_cell.angle_gamma   90.00
#
_symmetry.space_group_name_H-M   'P 1'
#
loop_
_entity.id
_entity.type
_entity.pdbx_description
1 polymer ?
#
loop_
_entity_poly.entity_id
_entity_poly.type
_entity_poly.pdbx_seq_one_letter_code
_entity_poly.pdbx_strand_id
1 'polypeptide(L)'
;MTASHAPLLTRPRVAALALATLCACTSWSQNIKGQELSYRGAWACAQPGCDAKGMTRSTRGTTRGTLKIQEVKLDPKAAVVFTSAAPFSTLKAELVDCKGKANAVPEDRILKPGSHGVGTKAEQESWVVMVDRELGAGLALGGDCDTWLVRATAGWDDGRTFTLDVGLTIR
;
A
#
# COMPACT_ATOMS: atom_id res chain seq x y z
N MET A 1 -67.76 33.68 -34.54
CA MET A 1 -66.58 33.03 -35.17
C MET A 1 -65.36 33.37 -34.33
N THR A 2 -64.48 32.37 -34.13
CA THR A 2 -63.16 32.39 -33.44
C THR A 2 -63.14 32.77 -31.95
N ALA A 3 -63.03 31.76 -31.07
CA ALA A 3 -61.84 31.39 -30.28
C ALA A 3 -61.82 32.18 -28.95
N SER A 4 -61.53 31.65 -27.76
CA SER A 4 -60.39 30.82 -27.36
C SER A 4 -60.48 30.57 -25.84
N HIS A 5 -60.02 29.39 -25.42
CA HIS A 5 -59.26 29.10 -24.19
C HIS A 5 -59.91 29.27 -22.80
N ALA A 6 -60.02 28.12 -22.13
CA ALA A 6 -60.29 27.95 -20.70
C ALA A 6 -59.13 28.40 -19.81
N PRO A 7 -59.38 28.71 -18.52
CA PRO A 7 -58.36 28.67 -17.49
C PRO A 7 -58.58 27.49 -16.52
N LEU A 8 -57.46 26.80 -16.30
CA LEU A 8 -57.24 25.69 -15.39
C LEU A 8 -57.43 26.10 -13.92
N LEU A 9 -58.18 25.26 -13.19
CA LEU A 9 -58.24 25.31 -11.74
C LEU A 9 -56.96 24.75 -11.12
N THR A 10 -56.50 25.49 -10.12
CA THR A 10 -55.26 25.34 -9.39
C THR A 10 -55.46 24.55 -8.10
N ARG A 11 -54.32 23.99 -7.62
CA ARG A 11 -53.94 23.53 -6.27
C ARG A 11 -53.84 21.99 -6.12
N PRO A 12 -53.03 21.45 -5.18
CA PRO A 12 -52.11 22.09 -4.23
C PRO A 12 -50.66 21.56 -4.29
N ARG A 13 -49.78 22.29 -3.58
CA ARG A 13 -48.39 21.94 -3.25
C ARG A 13 -48.31 20.62 -2.49
N VAL A 14 -47.46 19.70 -2.96
CA VAL A 14 -46.82 18.68 -2.11
C VAL A 14 -45.32 18.83 -2.29
N ALA A 15 -44.67 19.27 -1.21
CA ALA A 15 -43.22 19.33 -1.11
C ALA A 15 -42.68 17.89 -1.02
N ALA A 16 -42.07 17.39 -2.10
CA ALA A 16 -41.30 16.16 -2.08
C ALA A 16 -39.85 16.49 -1.69
N LEU A 17 -39.64 16.73 -0.39
CA LEU A 17 -38.33 16.58 0.23
C LEU A 17 -38.08 15.08 0.46
N ALA A 18 -36.80 14.68 0.39
CA ALA A 18 -36.23 13.40 0.81
C ALA A 18 -36.32 12.23 -0.19
N LEU A 19 -35.29 12.14 -1.03
CA LEU A 19 -34.69 10.87 -1.47
C LEU A 19 -33.24 11.12 -1.94
N ALA A 20 -32.41 11.61 -1.03
CA ALA A 20 -30.96 11.70 -1.20
C ALA A 20 -30.26 11.00 -0.03
N THR A 21 -30.61 9.74 0.21
CA THR A 21 -29.96 8.87 1.21
C THR A 21 -29.98 7.43 0.72
N LEU A 22 -29.40 7.18 -0.45
CA LEU A 22 -28.86 5.86 -0.76
C LEU A 22 -27.39 5.88 -0.37
N CYS A 23 -27.20 5.47 0.87
CA CYS A 23 -25.95 5.27 1.59
C CYS A 23 -24.80 4.82 0.68
N ALA A 24 -23.78 5.68 0.64
CA ALA A 24 -22.40 5.38 0.28
C ALA A 24 -21.81 4.34 1.25
N CYS A 25 -22.25 3.08 1.15
CA CYS A 25 -21.78 1.94 1.94
C CYS A 25 -21.50 0.72 1.05
N THR A 26 -20.92 0.91 -0.14
CA THR A 26 -20.59 -0.19 -1.07
C THR A 26 -19.10 -0.51 -1.16
N SER A 27 -18.20 0.25 -0.52
CA SER A 27 -16.77 -0.08 -0.53
C SER A 27 -16.40 -1.22 0.43
N TRP A 28 -17.35 -1.73 1.21
CA TRP A 28 -17.18 -2.93 2.05
C TRP A 28 -17.97 -4.11 1.49
N SER A 29 -18.04 -4.28 0.16
CA SER A 29 -18.25 -5.64 -0.37
C SER A 29 -16.97 -6.42 -0.10
N GLN A 30 -17.01 -7.01 1.09
CA GLN A 30 -15.99 -7.71 1.83
C GLN A 30 -15.09 -8.53 0.89
N ASN A 31 -13.78 -8.36 1.03
CA ASN A 31 -12.80 -9.27 0.45
C ASN A 31 -12.88 -10.62 1.17
N ILE A 32 -13.96 -11.36 0.95
CA ILE A 32 -14.30 -12.63 1.63
C ILE A 32 -13.24 -13.69 1.36
N LYS A 33 -12.51 -13.54 0.26
CA LYS A 33 -11.39 -14.42 -0.10
C LYS A 33 -10.08 -14.07 0.63
N GLY A 34 -10.04 -13.02 1.44
CA GLY A 34 -8.82 -12.60 2.14
C GLY A 34 -7.69 -12.13 1.21
N GLN A 35 -8.01 -11.74 -0.02
CA GLN A 35 -7.07 -11.33 -1.06
C GLN A 35 -6.67 -9.86 -0.89
N GLU A 36 -6.22 -9.45 0.29
CA GLU A 36 -5.80 -8.07 0.56
C GLU A 36 -4.30 -8.04 0.86
N LEU A 37 -3.55 -7.18 0.17
CA LEU A 37 -2.14 -7.00 0.47
C LEU A 37 -1.98 -6.29 1.81
N SER A 38 -1.27 -6.92 2.73
CA SER A 38 -1.06 -6.45 4.10
C SER A 38 0.43 -6.25 4.38
N TYR A 39 0.73 -5.22 5.17
CA TYR A 39 2.10 -4.92 5.62
C TYR A 39 2.39 -5.50 7.00
N ARG A 40 3.46 -6.31 7.12
CA ARG A 40 3.90 -6.88 8.41
C ARG A 40 4.90 -6.00 9.14
N GLY A 41 5.76 -5.29 8.42
CA GLY A 41 6.80 -4.47 9.03
C GLY A 41 8.02 -4.28 8.15
N ALA A 42 8.99 -3.56 8.70
CA ALA A 42 10.31 -3.41 8.10
C ALA A 42 11.37 -3.99 9.02
N TRP A 43 12.41 -4.54 8.43
CA TRP A 43 13.58 -5.08 9.10
C TRP A 43 14.82 -4.40 8.52
N ALA A 44 15.82 -4.19 9.35
CA ALA A 44 17.09 -3.61 8.96
C ALA A 44 18.21 -4.31 9.70
N CYS A 45 19.41 -4.25 9.15
CA CYS A 45 20.58 -4.71 9.87
C CYS A 45 20.86 -3.82 11.08
N ALA A 46 21.11 -4.45 12.22
CA ALA A 46 21.58 -3.75 13.42
C ALA A 46 23.06 -3.38 13.32
N GLN A 47 23.83 -4.14 12.52
CA GLN A 47 25.25 -3.94 12.27
C GLN A 47 25.56 -4.10 10.77
N PRO A 48 26.59 -3.42 10.25
CA PRO A 48 26.99 -3.54 8.85
C PRO A 48 27.28 -4.98 8.44
N GLY A 49 26.94 -5.33 7.20
CA GLY A 49 27.24 -6.66 6.63
C GLY A 49 26.34 -7.81 7.10
N CYS A 50 25.25 -7.53 7.81
CA CYS A 50 24.30 -8.57 8.20
C CYS A 50 23.59 -9.19 6.98
N ASP A 51 23.32 -10.49 7.05
CA ASP A 51 22.48 -11.18 6.06
C ASP A 51 20.99 -11.01 6.40
N ALA A 52 20.10 -11.56 5.58
CA ALA A 52 18.66 -11.49 5.81
C ALA A 52 18.22 -12.08 7.17
N LYS A 53 18.94 -13.10 7.68
CA LYS A 53 18.64 -13.74 8.98
C LYS A 53 19.07 -12.87 10.15
N GLY A 54 20.14 -12.10 9.99
CA GLY A 54 20.65 -11.15 10.98
C GLY A 54 19.86 -9.83 11.06
N MET A 55 18.87 -9.62 10.19
CA MET A 55 18.06 -8.41 10.23
C MET A 55 17.12 -8.39 11.44
N THR A 56 17.03 -7.22 12.07
CA THR A 56 16.15 -6.98 13.22
C THR A 56 14.96 -6.15 12.79
N ARG A 57 13.77 -6.46 13.33
CA ARG A 57 12.56 -5.70 13.04
C ARG A 57 12.71 -4.27 13.54
N SER A 58 12.35 -3.31 12.70
CA SER A 58 12.18 -1.94 13.15
C SER A 58 10.95 -1.83 14.05
N THR A 59 11.16 -1.27 15.23
CA THR A 59 10.12 -0.99 16.23
C THR A 59 9.74 0.49 16.27
N ARG A 60 10.40 1.34 15.45
CA ARG A 60 10.12 2.77 15.37
C ARG A 60 9.41 3.11 14.07
N GLY A 61 8.37 3.91 14.19
CA GLY A 61 7.63 4.40 13.06
C GLY A 61 6.50 5.32 13.48
N THR A 62 5.84 5.86 12.47
CA THR A 62 4.68 6.74 12.60
C THR A 62 3.59 6.32 11.61
N THR A 63 2.42 6.93 11.73
CA THR A 63 1.34 6.74 10.76
C THR A 63 0.86 8.11 10.32
N ARG A 64 0.75 8.31 8.99
CA ARG A 64 0.22 9.53 8.38
C ARG A 64 -1.02 9.18 7.57
N GLY A 65 -2.21 9.45 8.12
CA GLY A 65 -3.46 8.96 7.55
C GLY A 65 -3.51 7.43 7.59
N THR A 66 -3.58 6.78 6.43
CA THR A 66 -3.52 5.31 6.30
C THR A 66 -2.11 4.78 6.03
N LEU A 67 -1.15 5.66 5.74
CA LEU A 67 0.22 5.28 5.42
C LEU A 67 1.00 4.94 6.69
N LYS A 68 1.45 3.68 6.78
CA LYS A 68 2.41 3.24 7.81
C LYS A 68 3.81 3.61 7.37
N ILE A 69 4.56 4.29 8.22
CA ILE A 69 5.93 4.74 7.95
C ILE A 69 6.85 4.14 9.01
N GLN A 70 7.81 3.30 8.62
CA GLN A 70 8.81 2.76 9.54
C GLN A 70 10.14 3.47 9.40
N GLU A 71 10.80 3.71 10.52
CA GLU A 71 12.19 4.16 10.53
C GLU A 71 13.11 2.97 10.31
N VAL A 72 14.04 3.06 9.37
CA VAL A 72 15.03 1.99 9.09
C VAL A 72 16.42 2.57 8.88
N LYS A 73 17.43 1.78 9.24
CA LYS A 73 18.83 2.04 8.86
C LYS A 73 19.13 1.31 7.55
N LEU A 74 19.47 2.04 6.51
CA LEU A 74 19.93 1.45 5.24
C LEU A 74 21.42 1.18 5.31
N ASP A 75 21.80 0.04 5.91
CA ASP A 75 23.18 -0.45 5.89
C ASP A 75 23.25 -1.99 6.05
N PRO A 76 23.47 -2.78 4.98
CA PRO A 76 23.49 -2.34 3.58
C PRO A 76 22.07 -2.14 3.02
N LYS A 77 21.06 -2.82 3.60
CA LYS A 77 19.69 -2.87 3.07
C LYS A 77 18.65 -3.05 4.17
N ALA A 78 17.41 -2.69 3.85
CA ALA A 78 16.22 -2.93 4.63
C ALA A 78 15.30 -3.93 3.90
N ALA A 79 14.56 -4.73 4.66
CA ALA A 79 13.56 -5.65 4.16
C ALA A 79 12.17 -5.15 4.53
N VAL A 80 11.28 -5.02 3.55
CA VAL A 80 9.88 -4.64 3.73
C VAL A 80 9.02 -5.87 3.49
N VAL A 81 8.28 -6.29 4.51
CA VAL A 81 7.60 -7.59 4.52
C VAL A 81 6.11 -7.42 4.27
N PHE A 82 5.62 -8.13 3.25
CA PHE A 82 4.23 -8.10 2.80
C PHE A 82 3.61 -9.49 2.87
N THR A 83 2.34 -9.54 3.21
CA THR A 83 1.59 -10.78 3.37
C THR A 83 0.16 -10.58 2.91
N SER A 84 -0.61 -11.64 2.90
CA SER A 84 -2.05 -11.59 2.74
C SER A 84 -2.66 -12.82 3.42
N ALA A 85 -3.95 -12.76 3.74
CA ALA A 85 -4.65 -13.93 4.29
C ALA A 85 -4.79 -15.03 3.23
N ALA A 86 -5.04 -14.67 1.97
CA ALA A 86 -4.93 -15.59 0.84
C ALA A 86 -3.59 -15.42 0.11
N PRO A 87 -2.88 -16.52 -0.20
CA PRO A 87 -1.60 -16.44 -0.90
C PRO A 87 -1.79 -15.79 -2.27
N PHE A 88 -0.90 -14.86 -2.62
CA PHE A 88 -0.81 -14.27 -3.95
C PHE A 88 0.38 -14.84 -4.72
N SER A 89 0.27 -14.85 -6.04
CA SER A 89 1.18 -15.53 -6.96
C SER A 89 2.32 -14.61 -7.42
N THR A 90 2.08 -13.31 -7.44
CA THR A 90 3.05 -12.30 -7.91
C THR A 90 3.13 -11.12 -6.96
N LEU A 91 4.32 -10.54 -6.85
CA LEU A 91 4.56 -9.26 -6.21
C LEU A 91 5.43 -8.41 -7.13
N LYS A 92 4.98 -7.19 -7.39
CA LYS A 92 5.79 -6.14 -8.02
C LYS A 92 5.98 -5.03 -7.01
N ALA A 93 7.09 -4.31 -7.10
CA ALA A 93 7.32 -3.16 -6.24
C ALA A 93 8.03 -2.03 -6.97
N GLU A 94 7.79 -0.81 -6.48
CA GLU A 94 8.50 0.40 -6.87
C GLU A 94 8.93 1.15 -5.61
N LEU A 95 10.08 1.79 -5.67
CA LEU A 95 10.53 2.75 -4.66
C LEU A 95 10.27 4.15 -5.19
N VAL A 96 9.44 4.91 -4.48
CA VAL A 96 8.93 6.22 -4.92
C VAL A 96 9.38 7.30 -3.94
N ASP A 97 9.86 8.43 -4.44
CA ASP A 97 10.17 9.58 -3.61
C ASP A 97 8.95 10.49 -3.37
N CYS A 98 9.11 11.44 -2.45
CA CYS A 98 8.16 12.52 -2.16
C CYS A 98 7.70 13.34 -3.40
N LYS A 99 8.48 13.34 -4.50
CA LYS A 99 8.20 14.08 -5.73
C LYS A 99 7.49 13.21 -6.78
N GLY A 100 7.20 11.95 -6.44
CA GLY A 100 6.55 10.98 -7.31
C GLY A 100 7.50 10.32 -8.32
N LYS A 101 8.82 10.56 -8.25
CA LYS A 101 9.78 9.82 -9.06
C LYS A 101 9.89 8.41 -8.51
N ALA A 102 9.88 7.41 -9.39
CA ALA A 102 9.88 6.01 -9.02
C ALA A 102 11.03 5.25 -9.70
N ASN A 103 11.63 4.33 -8.96
CA ASN A 103 12.50 3.29 -9.48
C ASN A 103 11.82 1.93 -9.28
N ALA A 104 11.69 1.14 -10.35
CA ALA A 104 11.17 -0.21 -10.24
C ALA A 104 12.11 -1.08 -9.40
N VAL A 105 11.56 -1.92 -8.53
CA VAL A 105 12.35 -2.89 -7.79
C VAL A 105 12.61 -4.10 -8.69
N PRO A 106 13.89 -4.46 -8.93
CA PRO A 106 14.25 -5.66 -9.68
C PRO A 106 13.71 -6.95 -9.04
N GLU A 107 13.39 -7.96 -9.86
CA GLU A 107 12.79 -9.22 -9.38
C GLU A 107 13.69 -10.00 -8.42
N ASP A 108 15.01 -9.93 -8.57
CA ASP A 108 15.98 -10.57 -7.67
C ASP A 108 15.99 -9.94 -6.26
N ARG A 109 15.39 -8.76 -6.10
CA ARG A 109 15.19 -8.07 -4.82
C ARG A 109 13.80 -8.28 -4.24
N ILE A 110 12.94 -9.04 -4.90
CA ILE A 110 11.61 -9.44 -4.43
C ILE A 110 11.67 -10.92 -4.08
N LEU A 111 11.81 -11.21 -2.79
CA LEU A 111 12.00 -12.57 -2.28
C LEU A 111 10.65 -13.20 -1.95
N LYS A 112 10.49 -14.47 -2.35
CA LYS A 112 9.28 -15.26 -2.14
C LYS A 112 9.21 -15.82 -0.72
N PRO A 113 8.01 -16.19 -0.24
CA PRO A 113 7.85 -17.00 0.96
C PRO A 113 8.78 -18.21 0.95
N GLY A 114 9.49 -18.41 2.06
CA GLY A 114 10.44 -19.50 2.28
C GLY A 114 11.81 -19.31 1.61
N SER A 115 11.99 -18.31 0.75
CA SER A 115 13.26 -18.07 0.04
C SER A 115 14.17 -17.05 0.72
N HIS A 116 13.79 -16.56 1.91
CA HIS A 116 14.54 -15.58 2.67
C HIS A 116 14.61 -15.94 4.16
N GLY A 117 15.55 -15.33 4.87
CA GLY A 117 15.79 -15.56 6.29
C GLY A 117 15.17 -14.53 7.26
N VAL A 118 14.48 -13.52 6.74
CA VAL A 118 13.99 -12.38 7.53
C VAL A 118 12.97 -12.80 8.59
N GLY A 119 13.22 -12.44 9.85
CA GLY A 119 12.26 -12.58 10.95
C GLY A 119 12.03 -14.01 11.43
N THR A 120 10.87 -14.22 12.07
CA THR A 120 10.45 -15.54 12.57
C THR A 120 9.73 -16.33 11.47
N LYS A 121 9.22 -17.52 11.79
CA LYS A 121 8.52 -18.39 10.83
C LYS A 121 7.38 -17.67 10.08
N ALA A 122 6.58 -16.85 10.76
CA ALA A 122 5.46 -16.13 10.14
C ALA A 122 5.93 -15.09 9.10
N GLU A 123 7.06 -14.43 9.36
CA GLU A 123 7.68 -13.54 8.38
C GLU A 123 8.32 -14.31 7.25
N GLN A 124 8.96 -15.45 7.53
CA GLN A 124 9.54 -16.33 6.50
C GLN A 124 8.50 -16.86 5.53
N GLU A 125 7.23 -16.96 5.93
CA GLU A 125 6.10 -17.32 5.05
C GLU A 125 5.51 -16.12 4.27
N SER A 126 6.18 -14.95 4.33
CA SER A 126 5.73 -13.71 3.67
C SER A 126 6.59 -13.37 2.46
N TRP A 127 6.20 -12.38 1.68
CA TRP A 127 7.03 -11.84 0.62
C TRP A 127 7.88 -10.68 1.16
N VAL A 128 9.07 -10.51 0.60
CA VAL A 128 10.01 -9.46 1.04
C VAL A 128 10.47 -8.62 -0.15
N VAL A 129 10.38 -7.30 0.01
CA VAL A 129 11.00 -6.33 -0.89
C VAL A 129 12.28 -5.82 -0.23
N MET A 130 13.43 -6.07 -0.85
CA MET A 130 14.73 -5.58 -0.38
C MET A 130 14.99 -4.17 -0.93
N VAL A 131 15.22 -3.22 -0.04
CA VAL A 131 15.49 -1.81 -0.36
C VAL A 131 16.89 -1.44 0.10
N ASP A 132 17.65 -0.78 -0.76
CA ASP A 132 18.96 -0.22 -0.43
C ASP A 132 19.18 1.14 -1.11
N ARG A 133 20.37 1.70 -0.92
CA ARG A 133 20.74 3.00 -1.50
C ARG A 133 20.90 2.96 -3.02
N GLU A 134 21.27 1.82 -3.59
CA GLU A 134 21.43 1.66 -5.04
C GLU A 134 20.06 1.74 -5.72
N LEU A 135 19.06 1.04 -5.17
CA LEU A 135 17.68 1.13 -5.66
C LEU A 135 17.13 2.55 -5.55
N GLY A 136 17.53 3.29 -4.52
CA GLY A 136 17.15 4.70 -4.34
C GLY A 136 18.00 5.70 -5.13
N ALA A 137 18.93 5.24 -5.97
CA ALA A 137 19.79 6.14 -6.72
C ALA A 137 18.97 7.09 -7.60
N GLY A 138 19.22 8.39 -7.45
CA GLY A 138 18.51 9.44 -8.17
C GLY A 138 17.09 9.74 -7.67
N LEU A 139 16.62 9.09 -6.60
CA LEU A 139 15.42 9.48 -5.87
C LEU A 139 15.75 10.55 -4.82
N ALA A 140 14.82 11.47 -4.58
CA ALA A 140 15.00 12.49 -3.55
C ALA A 140 14.98 11.88 -2.14
N LEU A 141 15.99 12.21 -1.33
CA LEU A 141 16.06 11.88 0.10
C LEU A 141 16.78 13.00 0.86
N GLY A 142 16.14 13.56 1.88
CA GLY A 142 16.62 14.69 2.67
C GLY A 142 15.77 15.97 2.51
N GLY A 143 15.96 16.92 3.42
CA GLY A 143 15.12 18.14 3.48
C GLY A 143 13.66 17.79 3.73
N ASP A 144 12.77 18.29 2.86
CA ASP A 144 11.32 18.02 2.91
C ASP A 144 10.95 16.59 2.45
N CYS A 145 11.93 15.81 1.98
CA CYS A 145 11.78 14.47 1.43
C CYS A 145 12.44 13.43 2.32
N ASP A 146 11.91 13.25 3.52
CA ASP A 146 12.46 12.36 4.56
C ASP A 146 12.03 10.89 4.41
N THR A 147 11.10 10.61 3.51
CA THR A 147 10.42 9.31 3.40
C THR A 147 10.42 8.83 1.95
N TRP A 148 10.90 7.61 1.73
CA TRP A 148 10.61 6.86 0.52
C TRP A 148 9.37 6.00 0.70
N LEU A 149 8.58 5.84 -0.35
CA LEU A 149 7.44 4.93 -0.37
C LEU A 149 7.84 3.65 -1.11
N VAL A 150 7.63 2.50 -0.49
CA VAL A 150 7.62 1.22 -1.20
C VAL A 150 6.18 0.97 -1.62
N ARG A 151 5.92 1.13 -2.91
CA ARG A 151 4.64 0.79 -3.54
C ARG A 151 4.69 -0.66 -3.99
N ALA A 152 3.96 -1.52 -3.31
CA ALA A 152 3.90 -2.94 -3.64
C ALA A 152 2.55 -3.31 -4.25
N THR A 153 2.56 -4.08 -5.32
CA THR A 153 1.35 -4.57 -6.01
C THR A 153 1.38 -6.09 -6.05
N ALA A 154 0.46 -6.73 -5.33
CA ALA A 154 0.27 -8.17 -5.33
C ALA A 154 -0.77 -8.59 -6.38
N GLY A 155 -0.59 -9.77 -6.97
CA GLY A 155 -1.52 -10.34 -7.95
C GLY A 155 -1.85 -11.81 -7.67
N TRP A 156 -3.12 -12.18 -7.83
CA TRP A 156 -3.66 -13.53 -7.64
C TRP A 156 -3.97 -14.21 -8.98
N ASP A 157 -4.10 -15.54 -8.96
CA ASP A 157 -4.39 -16.34 -10.16
C ASP A 157 -5.74 -16.02 -10.83
N ASP A 158 -6.68 -15.43 -10.09
CA ASP A 158 -7.96 -14.95 -10.63
C ASP A 158 -7.86 -13.56 -11.30
N GLY A 159 -6.64 -13.03 -11.45
CA GLY A 159 -6.33 -11.77 -12.13
C GLY A 159 -6.51 -10.52 -11.25
N ARG A 160 -6.96 -10.68 -10.00
CA ARG A 160 -7.09 -9.55 -9.07
C ARG A 160 -5.73 -9.03 -8.65
N THR A 161 -5.64 -7.72 -8.46
CA THR A 161 -4.45 -7.06 -7.94
C THR A 161 -4.78 -6.09 -6.83
N PHE A 162 -3.85 -5.93 -5.89
CA PHE A 162 -3.98 -4.98 -4.79
C PHE A 162 -2.65 -4.27 -4.60
N THR A 163 -2.71 -2.94 -4.49
CA THR A 163 -1.56 -2.09 -4.27
C THR A 163 -1.58 -1.52 -2.85
N LEU A 164 -0.42 -1.52 -2.19
CA LEU A 164 -0.22 -0.94 -0.89
C LEU A 164 1.06 -0.11 -0.89
N ASP A 165 0.95 1.13 -0.43
CA ASP A 165 2.11 2.00 -0.18
C ASP A 165 2.51 1.91 1.29
N VAL A 166 3.81 1.78 1.55
CA VAL A 166 4.40 1.86 2.90
C VAL A 166 5.60 2.78 2.91
N GLY A 167 5.70 3.62 3.92
CA GLY A 167 6.80 4.58 4.06
C GLY A 167 8.02 3.99 4.77
N LEU A 168 9.19 4.41 4.32
CA LEU A 168 10.48 4.19 4.96
C LEU A 168 11.15 5.54 5.21
N THR A 169 11.30 5.91 6.47
CA THR A 169 12.18 7.02 6.87
C THR A 169 13.56 6.46 7.11
N ILE A 170 14.56 7.02 6.43
CA ILE A 170 15.93 6.49 6.46
C ILE A 170 16.73 7.28 7.49
N ARG A 171 17.34 6.56 8.43
CA ARG A 171 18.15 7.11 9.53
C ARG A 171 19.59 6.63 9.46
#